data_AF-A0A3D2BQU6-F1
#
_entry.id   AF-A0A3D2BQU6-F1
#
_cell.length_a   1.000
_cell.length_b   1.000
_cell.length_c   1.000
_cell.angle_alpha   90.00
_cell.angle_beta   90.00
_cell.angle_gamma   90.00
#
_symmetry.space_group_name_H-M   'P 1'
#
loop_
_entity.id
_entity.type
_entity.pdbx_description
1 polymer ?
#
loop_
_entity_poly.entity_id
_entity_poly.type
_entity_poly.pdbx_seq_one_letter_code
_entity_poly.pdbx_strand_id
1 'polypeptide(L)'
;MSTDTTPKRALIYSHDSFGLGHLRRCRAIAHALVDQNPNMSVIILSGSPIIGNFDFKRRVDFVRVPGVIKLRNGDYTSHSLDLDIDQTVALRASIIRHTAEIFDPDIFIVDKEPLGLRGEASETLEMLRDRGTPLVLGLRDVMDEPSLLAPEWERKKVVPALESLYDEIWV
;
A
#
# COMPACT_ATOMS: atom_id res chain seq x y z
N MET A 1 -1.10 -29.56 17.93
CA MET A 1 -1.55 -28.52 16.99
C MET A 1 -0.59 -28.54 15.82
N SER A 2 -1.06 -28.89 14.62
CA SER A 2 -0.23 -28.85 13.42
C SER A 2 0.03 -27.37 13.10
N THR A 3 1.24 -26.90 13.34
CA THR A 3 1.66 -25.58 12.84
C THR A 3 1.88 -25.75 11.34
N ASP A 4 1.01 -25.16 10.52
CA ASP A 4 1.22 -25.08 9.08
C ASP A 4 2.61 -24.47 8.83
N THR A 5 3.51 -25.27 8.27
CA THR A 5 4.90 -24.90 7.99
C THR A 5 5.06 -24.20 6.65
N THR A 6 3.98 -24.05 5.88
CA THR A 6 4.02 -23.43 4.57
C THR A 6 4.45 -21.97 4.70
N PRO A 7 5.50 -21.52 3.99
CA PRO A 7 5.90 -20.12 3.98
C PRO A 7 4.73 -19.23 3.54
N LYS A 8 4.49 -18.16 4.30
CA LYS A 8 3.45 -17.17 4.00
C LYS A 8 4.06 -15.81 3.69
N ARG A 9 3.39 -15.03 2.84
CA ARG A 9 3.88 -13.76 2.33
C ARG A 9 2.79 -12.72 2.42
N ALA A 10 3.02 -11.64 3.17
CA ALA A 10 2.14 -10.49 3.19
C ALA A 10 2.81 -9.31 2.47
N LEU A 11 2.10 -8.72 1.53
CA LEU A 11 2.51 -7.46 0.92
C LEU A 11 1.67 -6.35 1.54
N ILE A 12 2.32 -5.30 2.02
CA ILE A 12 1.65 -4.10 2.55
C ILE A 12 2.05 -2.94 1.65
N TYR A 13 1.09 -2.20 1.13
CA TYR A 13 1.35 -1.00 0.35
C TYR A 13 0.83 0.22 1.07
N SER A 14 1.70 1.21 1.23
CA SER A 14 1.33 2.57 1.58
C SER A 14 1.77 3.54 0.49
N HIS A 15 0.80 4.27 -0.06
CA HIS A 15 1.05 5.31 -1.06
C HIS A 15 1.95 6.45 -0.54
N ASP A 16 2.15 6.52 0.78
CA ASP A 16 2.79 7.57 1.57
C ASP A 16 3.69 8.56 0.84
N SER A 17 3.45 9.84 1.15
CA SER A 17 4.46 10.88 1.08
C SER A 17 5.13 11.06 2.46
N PHE A 18 5.52 12.26 2.88
CA PHE A 18 6.20 12.53 4.16
C PHE A 18 5.43 12.16 5.46
N GLY A 19 4.25 11.55 5.36
CA GLY A 19 3.42 11.18 6.51
C GLY A 19 4.04 10.07 7.36
N LEU A 20 4.50 10.40 8.57
CA LEU A 20 5.05 9.42 9.52
C LEU A 20 4.03 8.40 10.04
N GLY A 21 2.74 8.75 10.04
CA GLY A 21 1.68 7.96 10.68
C GLY A 21 1.41 6.63 10.00
N HIS A 22 1.27 6.66 8.67
CA HIS A 22 1.01 5.50 7.83
C HIS A 22 2.15 4.48 7.86
N LEU A 23 3.39 4.95 7.69
CA LEU A 23 4.55 4.08 7.82
C LEU A 23 4.66 3.42 9.20
N ARG A 24 4.37 4.16 10.28
CA ARG A 24 4.32 3.58 11.65
C ARG A 24 3.24 2.52 11.78
N ARG A 25 2.05 2.73 11.20
CA ARG A 25 0.95 1.75 11.19
C ARG A 25 1.33 0.50 10.39
N CYS A 26 1.82 0.66 9.16
CA CYS A 26 2.27 -0.45 8.31
C CYS A 26 3.36 -1.29 9.01
N ARG A 27 4.34 -0.63 9.65
CA ARG A 27 5.38 -1.30 10.44
C ARG A 27 4.80 -2.07 11.63
N ALA A 28 3.86 -1.47 12.37
CA ALA A 28 3.22 -2.13 13.51
C ALA A 28 2.45 -3.39 13.08
N ILE A 29 1.70 -3.31 11.98
CA ILE A 29 0.98 -4.43 11.38
C ILE A 29 1.98 -5.52 10.95
N ALA A 30 3.01 -5.15 10.18
CA ALA A 30 4.04 -6.10 9.72
C ALA A 30 4.72 -6.83 10.88
N HIS A 31 5.06 -6.11 11.95
CA HIS A 31 5.68 -6.69 13.14
C HIS A 31 4.74 -7.67 13.86
N ALA A 32 3.46 -7.30 14.03
CA ALA A 32 2.47 -8.17 14.65
C ALA A 32 2.26 -9.45 13.81
N LEU A 33 2.22 -9.32 12.49
CA LEU A 33 2.08 -10.45 11.57
C LEU A 33 3.22 -11.46 11.72
N VAL A 34 4.47 -11.01 11.71
CA VAL A 34 5.63 -11.93 11.84
C VAL A 34 5.80 -12.50 13.25
N ASP A 35 5.35 -11.79 14.28
CA ASP A 35 5.38 -12.28 15.67
C ASP A 35 4.40 -13.43 15.88
N GLN A 36 3.20 -13.31 15.30
CA GLN A 36 2.13 -14.31 15.44
C GLN A 36 2.29 -15.48 14.46
N ASN A 37 3.02 -15.27 13.35
CA ASN A 37 3.17 -16.26 12.28
C ASN A 37 4.66 -16.54 12.02
N PRO A 38 5.23 -17.61 12.60
CA PRO A 38 6.66 -17.94 12.47
C PRO A 38 7.18 -18.18 11.04
N ASN A 39 6.27 -18.48 10.10
CA ASN A 39 6.61 -18.78 8.70
C ASN A 39 6.24 -17.63 7.74
N MET A 40 5.81 -16.48 8.27
CA MET A 40 5.42 -15.33 7.46
C MET A 40 6.59 -14.39 7.18
N SER A 41 6.68 -13.90 5.95
CA SER A 41 7.53 -12.77 5.54
C SER A 41 6.66 -11.63 5.06
N VAL A 42 7.09 -10.39 5.30
CA VAL A 42 6.34 -9.18 4.96
C VAL A 42 7.22 -8.23 4.15
N ILE A 43 6.70 -7.72 3.04
CA ILE A 43 7.29 -6.58 2.32
C ILE A 43 6.37 -5.37 2.48
N ILE A 44 6.95 -4.23 2.83
CA ILE A 44 6.27 -2.93 2.85
C ILE A 44 6.68 -2.11 1.63
N LEU A 45 5.74 -1.79 0.74
CA LEU A 45 5.90 -0.83 -0.33
C LEU A 45 5.58 0.58 0.20
N SER A 46 6.50 1.53 0.09
CA SER A 46 6.27 2.90 0.57
C SER A 46 6.98 3.97 -0.27
N GLY A 47 6.31 5.11 -0.46
CA GLY A 47 6.91 6.32 -1.03
C GLY A 47 7.67 7.20 -0.03
N SER A 48 7.65 6.84 1.26
CA SER A 48 8.24 7.65 2.32
C SER A 48 9.77 7.73 2.19
N PRO A 49 10.37 8.95 2.19
CA PRO A 49 11.81 9.10 1.98
C PRO A 49 12.65 8.60 3.16
N ILE A 50 12.03 8.34 4.30
CA ILE A 50 12.64 7.99 5.57
C ILE A 50 12.39 6.54 5.98
N ILE A 51 11.80 5.70 5.10
CA ILE A 51 11.50 4.30 5.45
C ILE A 51 12.73 3.53 5.89
N GLY A 52 13.89 3.79 5.27
CA GLY A 52 15.17 3.19 5.65
C GLY A 52 15.72 3.64 7.00
N ASN A 53 15.11 4.64 7.66
CA ASN A 53 15.52 5.11 8.98
C ASN A 53 14.82 4.35 10.12
N PHE A 54 13.92 3.42 9.81
CA PHE A 54 13.19 2.62 10.79
C PHE A 54 13.81 1.24 10.97
N ASP A 55 13.79 0.72 12.20
CA ASP A 55 14.19 -0.66 12.48
C ASP A 55 13.07 -1.63 12.11
N PHE A 56 13.38 -2.66 11.33
CA PHE A 56 12.44 -3.74 11.00
C PHE A 56 12.82 -5.04 11.70
N LYS A 57 11.81 -5.80 12.11
CA LYS A 57 12.01 -7.17 12.64
C LYS A 57 12.53 -8.09 11.53
N ARG A 58 13.15 -9.20 11.92
CA ARG A 58 13.48 -10.28 10.97
C ARG A 58 12.23 -10.69 10.20
N ARG A 59 12.40 -10.98 8.90
CA ARG A 59 11.33 -11.33 7.93
C ARG A 59 10.40 -10.17 7.57
N VAL A 60 10.75 -8.94 7.96
CA VAL A 60 10.11 -7.73 7.46
C VAL A 60 11.14 -6.95 6.68
N ASP A 61 10.82 -6.65 5.42
CA ASP A 61 11.64 -5.83 4.55
C ASP A 61 10.77 -4.76 3.87
N PHE A 62 11.38 -3.86 3.12
CA PHE A 62 10.66 -2.82 2.40
C PHE A 62 11.19 -2.57 1.00
N VAL A 63 10.29 -2.11 0.14
CA VAL A 63 10.61 -1.60 -1.18
C VAL A 63 10.20 -0.13 -1.23
N ARG A 64 11.17 0.73 -1.49
CA ARG A 64 10.92 2.16 -1.65
C ARG A 64 10.48 2.45 -3.08
N VAL A 65 9.33 3.10 -3.23
CA VAL A 65 8.91 3.71 -4.50
C VAL A 65 9.29 5.19 -4.52
N PRO A 66 9.46 5.83 -5.70
CA PRO A 66 9.76 7.25 -5.79
C PRO A 66 8.74 8.11 -5.02
N GLY A 67 9.22 8.97 -4.12
CA GLY A 67 8.34 9.83 -3.32
C GLY A 67 7.68 10.94 -4.15
N VAL A 68 6.48 11.35 -3.75
CA VAL A 68 5.78 12.52 -4.29
C VAL A 68 5.51 13.55 -3.19
N ILE A 69 5.46 14.82 -3.56
CA ILE A 69 5.11 15.94 -2.68
C ILE A 69 3.74 16.46 -3.11
N LYS A 70 2.79 16.49 -2.17
CA LYS A 70 1.52 17.17 -2.37
C LYS A 70 1.73 18.68 -2.26
N LEU A 71 1.47 19.39 -3.34
CA LEU A 71 1.48 20.84 -3.40
C LEU A 71 0.23 21.41 -2.73
N ARG A 72 0.31 22.66 -2.27
CA ARG A 72 -0.78 23.32 -1.53
C ARG A 72 -2.08 23.49 -2.33
N ASN A 73 -1.99 23.46 -3.66
CA ASN A 73 -3.13 23.53 -4.57
C ASN A 73 -3.81 22.17 -4.82
N GLY A 74 -3.30 21.09 -4.21
CA GLY A 74 -3.82 19.73 -4.39
C GLY A 74 -3.12 18.93 -5.49
N ASP A 75 -2.23 19.57 -6.28
CA ASP A 75 -1.41 18.87 -7.27
C ASP A 75 -0.28 18.08 -6.60
N TYR A 76 0.33 17.17 -7.34
CA TYR A 76 1.48 16.39 -6.89
C TYR A 76 2.68 16.68 -7.78
N THR A 77 3.84 16.84 -7.17
CA THR A 77 5.14 16.89 -7.87
C THR A 77 6.04 15.77 -7.38
N SER A 78 7.00 15.38 -8.19
CA SER A 78 8.07 14.45 -7.80
C SER A 78 8.91 15.05 -6.65
N HIS A 79 9.36 14.19 -5.73
CA HIS A 79 10.13 14.65 -4.58
C HIS A 79 11.59 15.02 -4.90
N SER A 80 12.23 14.29 -5.82
CA SER A 80 13.70 14.41 -6.05
C SER A 80 14.13 14.28 -7.51
N LEU A 81 13.20 14.00 -8.42
CA LEU A 81 13.49 13.77 -9.83
C LEU A 81 12.82 14.86 -10.65
N ASP A 82 13.49 15.44 -11.65
CA ASP A 82 12.86 16.31 -12.66
C ASP A 82 12.02 15.47 -13.64
N LEU A 83 11.05 14.73 -13.09
CA LEU A 83 10.09 13.95 -13.84
C LEU A 83 8.72 14.59 -13.69
N ASP A 84 7.94 14.51 -14.76
CA ASP A 84 6.53 14.82 -14.65
C ASP A 84 5.83 13.83 -13.70
N ILE A 85 4.67 14.25 -13.19
CA ILE A 85 3.92 13.45 -12.22
C ILE A 85 3.39 12.15 -12.83
N ASP A 86 3.08 12.12 -14.12
CA ASP A 86 2.53 10.93 -14.78
C ASP A 86 3.61 9.85 -14.96
N GLN A 87 4.83 10.25 -15.34
CA GLN A 87 6.02 9.40 -15.36
C GLN A 87 6.36 8.87 -13.97
N THR A 88 6.26 9.73 -12.94
CA THR A 88 6.50 9.31 -11.55
C THR A 88 5.49 8.26 -11.12
N VAL A 89 4.20 8.48 -11.40
CA VAL A 89 3.11 7.51 -11.12
C VAL A 89 3.31 6.22 -11.91
N ALA A 90 3.69 6.28 -13.18
CA ALA A 90 3.97 5.10 -14.00
C ALA A 90 5.15 4.27 -13.44
N LEU A 91 6.22 4.93 -12.99
CA LEU A 91 7.34 4.26 -12.34
C LEU A 91 6.93 3.61 -11.02
N ARG A 92 6.15 4.32 -10.19
CA ARG A 92 5.60 3.78 -8.94
C ARG A 92 4.73 2.55 -9.21
N ALA A 93 3.79 2.64 -10.16
CA ALA A 93 2.91 1.54 -10.57
C ALA A 93 3.71 0.31 -11.03
N SER A 94 4.75 0.53 -11.85
CA SER A 94 5.63 -0.55 -12.32
C SER A 94 6.34 -1.26 -11.16
N ILE A 95 6.89 -0.52 -10.19
CA ILE A 95 7.56 -1.12 -9.03
C ILE A 95 6.57 -1.90 -8.17
N ILE A 96 5.39 -1.34 -7.90
CA ILE A 96 4.34 -2.00 -7.10
C ILE A 96 3.94 -3.33 -7.77
N ARG A 97 3.63 -3.28 -9.08
CA ARG A 97 3.18 -4.44 -9.85
C ARG A 97 4.23 -5.54 -9.91
N HIS A 98 5.47 -5.21 -10.31
CA HIS A 98 6.53 -6.22 -10.42
C HIS A 98 6.94 -6.79 -9.06
N THR A 99 6.90 -5.97 -7.99
CA THR A 99 7.15 -6.48 -6.63
C THR A 99 6.09 -7.49 -6.26
N ALA A 100 4.80 -7.18 -6.45
CA ALA A 100 3.70 -8.10 -6.18
C ALA A 100 3.76 -9.37 -7.03
N GLU A 101 4.10 -9.23 -8.31
CA GLU A 101 4.20 -10.35 -9.25
C GLU A 101 5.27 -11.37 -8.83
N ILE A 102 6.46 -10.89 -8.47
CA ILE A 102 7.61 -11.73 -8.11
C ILE A 102 7.48 -12.24 -6.67
N PHE A 103 7.04 -11.38 -5.75
CA PHE A 103 6.89 -11.75 -4.35
C PHE A 103 5.74 -12.74 -4.14
N ASP A 104 4.72 -12.69 -5.01
CA ASP A 104 3.57 -13.61 -5.00
C ASP A 104 2.94 -13.73 -3.61
N PRO A 105 2.31 -12.65 -3.10
CA PRO A 105 1.80 -12.60 -1.74
C PRO A 105 0.56 -13.47 -1.54
N ASP A 106 0.45 -14.08 -0.36
CA ASP A 106 -0.76 -14.73 0.14
C ASP A 106 -1.82 -13.72 0.61
N ILE A 107 -1.44 -12.46 0.85
CA ILE A 107 -2.35 -11.37 1.21
C ILE A 107 -1.75 -10.03 0.80
N PHE A 108 -2.58 -9.14 0.24
CA PHE A 108 -2.18 -7.77 -0.06
C PHE A 108 -3.01 -6.77 0.74
N ILE A 109 -2.34 -5.95 1.54
CA ILE A 109 -2.96 -4.95 2.43
C ILE A 109 -2.61 -3.56 1.91
N VAL A 110 -3.62 -2.75 1.59
CA VAL A 110 -3.45 -1.37 1.13
C VAL A 110 -3.79 -0.39 2.25
N ASP A 111 -2.86 0.50 2.60
CA ASP A 111 -3.02 1.57 3.61
C ASP A 111 -2.80 2.95 2.95
N LYS A 112 -3.72 3.90 2.97
CA LYS A 112 -5.16 3.83 3.15
C LYS A 112 -5.93 4.05 1.83
N GLU A 113 -5.21 4.41 0.76
CA GLU A 113 -5.80 4.90 -0.49
C GLU A 113 -6.13 3.70 -1.40
N PRO A 114 -7.42 3.41 -1.68
CA PRO A 114 -7.82 2.13 -2.31
C PRO A 114 -7.25 1.87 -3.69
N LEU A 115 -6.91 2.91 -4.46
CA LEU A 115 -6.29 2.75 -5.77
C LEU A 115 -4.84 3.28 -5.78
N GLY A 116 -4.30 3.62 -4.61
CA GLY A 116 -3.05 4.33 -4.49
C GLY A 116 -3.10 5.77 -5.03
N LEU A 117 -1.93 6.38 -5.16
CA LEU A 117 -1.81 7.70 -5.77
C LEU A 117 -2.18 7.63 -7.26
N ARG A 118 -3.23 8.36 -7.66
CA ARG A 118 -3.68 8.44 -9.06
C ARG A 118 -3.89 7.09 -9.75
N GLY A 119 -4.27 6.05 -8.99
CA GLY A 119 -4.58 4.75 -9.57
C GLY A 119 -3.39 3.81 -9.73
N GLU A 120 -2.20 4.14 -9.23
CA GLU A 120 -0.99 3.33 -9.41
C GLU A 120 -1.07 1.89 -8.88
N ALA A 121 -2.00 1.60 -7.96
CA ALA A 121 -2.19 0.24 -7.45
C ALA A 121 -3.20 -0.58 -8.27
N SER A 122 -3.98 0.03 -9.15
CA SER A 122 -5.15 -0.60 -9.80
C SER A 122 -4.77 -1.88 -10.56
N GLU A 123 -3.77 -1.81 -11.43
CA GLU A 123 -3.31 -2.97 -12.19
C GLU A 123 -2.77 -4.10 -11.28
N THR A 124 -2.17 -3.74 -10.15
CA THR A 124 -1.65 -4.71 -9.19
C THR A 124 -2.80 -5.41 -8.46
N LEU A 125 -3.82 -4.66 -8.06
CA LEU A 125 -5.03 -5.19 -7.43
C LEU A 125 -5.76 -6.14 -8.40
N GLU A 126 -5.97 -5.73 -9.65
CA GLU A 126 -6.59 -6.57 -10.67
C GLU A 126 -5.82 -7.88 -10.88
N MET A 127 -4.49 -7.78 -11.05
CA MET A 127 -3.63 -8.95 -11.22
C MET A 127 -3.70 -9.92 -10.03
N LEU A 128 -3.66 -9.41 -8.80
CA LEU A 128 -3.69 -10.23 -7.59
C LEU A 128 -5.08 -10.83 -7.34
N ARG A 129 -6.15 -10.08 -7.62
CA ARG A 129 -7.53 -10.59 -7.58
C ARG A 129 -7.71 -11.76 -8.55
N ASP A 130 -7.21 -11.63 -9.78
CA ASP A 130 -7.31 -12.67 -10.80
C ASP A 130 -6.51 -13.94 -10.41
N ARG A 131 -5.53 -13.82 -9.50
CA ARG A 131 -4.81 -14.95 -8.87
C ARG A 131 -5.53 -15.53 -7.64
N GLY A 132 -6.60 -14.89 -7.17
CA GLY A 132 -7.30 -15.26 -5.94
C GLY A 132 -6.56 -14.87 -4.67
N THR A 133 -5.63 -13.91 -4.73
CA THR A 133 -4.97 -13.35 -3.55
C THR A 133 -5.98 -12.48 -2.79
N PRO A 134 -6.22 -12.71 -1.48
CA PRO A 134 -7.03 -11.82 -0.64
C PRO A 134 -6.53 -10.38 -0.64
N LEU A 135 -7.44 -9.44 -0.94
CA LEU A 135 -7.18 -8.01 -1.02
C LEU A 135 -7.89 -7.27 0.10
N VAL A 136 -7.11 -6.59 0.94
CA VAL A 136 -7.60 -5.92 2.16
C VAL A 136 -7.29 -4.44 2.13
N LEU A 137 -8.29 -3.62 2.43
CA LEU A 137 -8.13 -2.19 2.63
C LEU A 137 -8.02 -1.85 4.12
N GLY A 138 -6.94 -1.19 4.52
CA GLY A 138 -6.81 -0.59 5.85
C GLY A 138 -7.32 0.85 5.85
N LEU A 139 -8.34 1.12 6.66
CA LEU A 139 -8.87 2.47 6.92
C LEU A 139 -8.59 2.92 8.36
N ARG A 140 -8.75 4.22 8.62
CA ARG A 140 -8.69 4.77 9.98
C ARG A 140 -10.11 4.90 10.52
N ASP A 141 -10.26 4.70 11.83
CA ASP A 141 -11.52 4.87 12.54
C ASP A 141 -12.12 6.28 12.36
N VAL A 142 -11.26 7.29 12.32
CA VAL A 142 -11.62 8.67 11.96
C VAL A 142 -10.92 9.06 10.67
N MET A 143 -11.72 9.33 9.64
CA MET A 143 -11.27 9.85 8.34
C MET A 143 -11.40 11.38 8.29
N ASP A 144 -11.05 11.96 7.13
CA ASP A 144 -11.17 13.39 6.91
C ASP A 144 -12.64 13.84 6.87
N GLU A 145 -12.89 15.15 6.90
CA GLU A 145 -14.23 15.73 6.98
C GLU A 145 -15.15 15.21 5.85
N PRO A 146 -16.37 14.73 6.14
CA PRO A 146 -17.23 14.06 5.14
C PRO A 146 -17.50 14.92 3.89
N SER A 147 -17.63 16.23 4.07
CA SER A 147 -17.85 17.22 3.01
C SER A 147 -16.68 17.31 2.02
N LEU A 148 -15.46 16.93 2.42
CA LEU A 148 -14.27 16.88 1.58
C LEU A 148 -14.04 15.48 1.02
N LEU A 149 -14.28 14.44 1.82
CA LEU A 149 -14.00 13.06 1.47
C LEU A 149 -14.94 12.53 0.39
N ALA A 150 -16.25 12.77 0.50
CA ALA A 150 -17.22 12.21 -0.45
C ALA A 150 -17.00 12.70 -1.89
N PRO A 151 -16.81 14.01 -2.16
CA PRO A 151 -16.49 14.48 -3.53
C PRO A 151 -15.15 13.98 -4.05
N GLU A 152 -14.17 13.77 -3.16
CA GLU A 152 -12.89 13.17 -3.54
C GLU A 152 -13.07 11.71 -3.98
N TRP A 153 -13.81 10.92 -3.20
CA TRP A 153 -14.07 9.51 -3.48
C TRP A 153 -14.91 9.32 -4.75
N GLU A 154 -15.87 10.19 -4.99
CA GLU A 154 -16.66 10.21 -6.21
C GLU A 154 -15.79 10.47 -7.44
N ARG A 155 -14.95 11.52 -7.40
CA ARG A 155 -14.00 11.84 -8.50
C ARG A 155 -13.01 10.70 -8.76
N LYS A 156 -12.53 10.04 -7.70
CA LYS A 156 -11.60 8.91 -7.79
C LYS A 156 -12.27 7.57 -8.08
N LYS A 157 -13.61 7.51 -8.15
CA LYS A 157 -14.39 6.27 -8.30
C LYS A 157 -14.01 5.20 -7.26
N VAL A 158 -13.86 5.62 -6.01
CA VAL A 158 -13.45 4.73 -4.91
C VAL A 158 -14.49 3.65 -4.65
N VAL A 159 -15.78 4.00 -4.54
CA VAL A 159 -16.83 3.03 -4.18
C VAL A 159 -16.89 1.84 -5.16
N PRO A 160 -16.92 2.04 -6.49
CA PRO A 160 -16.84 0.92 -7.43
C PRO A 160 -15.58 0.06 -7.28
N ALA A 161 -14.44 0.67 -6.96
CA ALA A 161 -13.21 -0.07 -6.70
C ALA A 161 -13.31 -0.93 -5.44
N LEU A 162 -13.90 -0.40 -4.36
CA LEU A 162 -14.13 -1.19 -3.14
C LEU A 162 -15.00 -2.42 -3.40
N GLU A 163 -16.09 -2.24 -4.13
CA GLU A 163 -17.03 -3.33 -4.45
C GLU A 163 -16.44 -4.41 -5.36
N SER A 164 -15.46 -4.08 -6.21
CA SER A 164 -14.95 -4.96 -7.27
C SER A 164 -13.52 -5.48 -7.06
N LEU A 165 -12.75 -4.87 -6.15
CA LEU A 165 -11.35 -5.21 -5.92
C LEU A 165 -11.06 -5.70 -4.51
N TYR A 166 -11.82 -5.29 -3.50
CA TYR A 166 -11.47 -5.61 -2.10
C TYR A 166 -12.39 -6.68 -1.51
N ASP A 167 -11.78 -7.65 -0.84
CA ASP A 167 -12.49 -8.72 -0.12
C ASP A 167 -12.85 -8.28 1.30
N GLU A 168 -11.97 -7.52 1.95
CA GLU A 168 -12.19 -7.02 3.31
C GLU A 168 -11.73 -5.57 3.52
N ILE A 169 -12.33 -4.93 4.52
CA ILE A 169 -11.96 -3.60 5.02
C ILE A 169 -11.67 -3.71 6.52
N TRP A 170 -10.46 -3.34 6.93
CA TRP A 170 -10.02 -3.33 8.33
C TRP A 170 -9.87 -1.90 8.84
N VAL A 171 -10.36 -1.61 10.04
CA VAL A 171 -10.32 -0.29 10.69
C VAL A 171 -9.30 -0.29 11.83
#